data_AF-A0A364N614-F1
#
_entry.id   AF-A0A364N614-F1
#
_cell.length_a   1.000
_cell.length_b   1.000
_cell.length_c   1.000
_cell.angle_alpha   90.00
_cell.angle_beta   90.00
_cell.angle_gamma   90.00
#
_symmetry.space_group_name_H-M   'P 1'
#
loop_
_entity.id
_entity.type
_entity.pdbx_description
1 polymer ?
#
loop_
_entity_poly.entity_id
_entity_poly.type
_entity_poly.pdbx_seq_one_letter_code
_entity_poly.pdbx_strand_id
1 'polypeptide(L)'
;MSPLAVTSTLPAVAANPHTNGNSSTKPTMAPPSNTTSQIPAWVQPDLTRLMHVERNPGAFTSRSVSLVNLPPGAVFARITNPTPATVAYSSVQVGRDLHIELNCDLVYINHSCKPSLVFDMQKWEIRVREDGEGLKKGDELTFFYPSTEWSMTQPFECLCKTGECRGEIKGAKDMPVQTLRKYWLNRHIEEMLAERDGGS
;
A
#
# COMPACT_ATOMS: atom_id res chain seq x y z
N MET A 1 -37.07 67.98 -21.96
CA MET A 1 -35.94 68.93 -22.09
C MET A 1 -34.88 68.26 -22.96
N SER A 2 -34.78 68.65 -24.22
CA SER A 2 -33.53 68.50 -25.00
C SER A 2 -32.67 69.74 -24.72
N PRO A 3 -31.33 69.65 -24.85
CA PRO A 3 -30.69 70.23 -26.04
C PRO A 3 -29.59 69.31 -26.64
N LEU A 4 -29.52 69.19 -27.97
CA LEU A 4 -28.55 69.83 -28.90
C LEU A 4 -27.18 69.09 -28.97
N ALA A 5 -26.45 68.96 -30.08
CA ALA A 5 -26.65 69.03 -31.53
C ALA A 5 -25.25 68.82 -32.17
N VAL A 6 -25.13 67.91 -33.15
CA VAL A 6 -24.47 68.06 -34.48
C VAL A 6 -22.96 68.47 -34.54
N THR A 7 -22.04 67.82 -35.27
CA THR A 7 -21.79 67.85 -36.75
C THR A 7 -20.60 66.89 -37.03
N SER A 8 -20.66 65.86 -37.90
CA SER A 8 -20.41 65.77 -39.36
C SER A 8 -19.13 66.40 -39.93
N THR A 9 -18.21 65.57 -40.44
CA THR A 9 -17.42 65.75 -41.70
C THR A 9 -16.79 64.42 -42.15
N LEU A 10 -16.85 64.14 -43.46
CA LEU A 10 -16.23 63.07 -44.29
C LEU A 10 -15.23 63.74 -45.28
N PRO A 11 -14.53 63.09 -46.25
CA PRO A 11 -13.92 61.74 -46.41
C PRO A 11 -12.46 61.76 -47.00
N ALA A 12 -11.92 60.56 -47.30
CA ALA A 12 -11.11 60.17 -48.49
C ALA A 12 -9.56 59.92 -48.44
N VAL A 13 -9.21 58.64 -48.69
CA VAL A 13 -8.24 58.05 -49.67
C VAL A 13 -6.72 58.36 -49.59
N ALA A 14 -5.87 57.33 -49.37
CA ALA A 14 -4.97 56.72 -50.38
C ALA A 14 -3.87 55.77 -49.81
N ALA A 15 -3.68 54.65 -50.53
CA ALA A 15 -2.45 53.89 -50.83
C ALA A 15 -1.72 52.98 -49.80
N ASN A 16 -1.61 51.71 -50.23
CA ASN A 16 -0.76 50.58 -49.79
C ASN A 16 0.75 50.84 -50.14
N PRO A 17 1.76 50.13 -49.56
CA PRO A 17 1.93 48.68 -49.75
C PRO A 17 2.55 47.84 -48.60
N HIS A 18 2.19 46.55 -48.67
CA HIS A 18 2.89 45.32 -48.23
C HIS A 18 4.06 45.40 -47.24
N THR A 19 3.91 44.71 -46.08
CA THR A 19 4.93 43.79 -45.54
C THR A 19 4.31 42.68 -44.69
N ASN A 20 4.85 41.48 -44.86
CA ASN A 20 4.53 40.21 -44.20
C ASN A 20 4.49 40.26 -42.66
N GLY A 21 3.57 39.51 -42.05
CA GLY A 21 3.54 39.27 -40.60
C GLY A 21 2.71 38.06 -40.23
N ASN A 22 3.39 36.94 -40.04
CA ASN A 22 2.86 35.60 -39.79
C ASN A 22 2.08 35.53 -38.45
N SER A 23 0.86 35.00 -38.48
CA SER A 23 0.10 34.64 -37.27
C SER A 23 0.52 33.23 -36.83
N SER A 24 1.08 33.11 -35.63
CA SER A 24 1.25 31.81 -34.96
C SER A 24 1.19 31.99 -33.46
N THR A 25 0.11 31.45 -32.90
CA THR A 25 -0.16 31.25 -31.48
C THR A 25 1.00 30.49 -30.82
N LYS A 26 1.67 31.12 -29.84
CA LYS A 26 2.61 30.43 -28.95
C LYS A 26 1.82 29.67 -27.87
N PRO A 27 1.99 28.35 -27.71
CA PRO A 27 1.50 27.66 -26.53
C PRO A 27 2.40 28.00 -25.34
N THR A 28 1.78 28.44 -24.24
CA THR A 28 2.43 28.67 -22.94
C THR A 28 3.00 27.34 -22.43
N MET A 29 4.32 27.20 -22.45
CA MET A 29 5.03 26.07 -21.83
C MET A 29 4.89 26.18 -20.31
N ALA A 30 4.26 25.18 -19.70
CA ALA A 30 4.37 24.94 -18.26
C ALA A 30 5.84 24.65 -17.90
N PRO A 31 6.31 25.06 -16.71
CA PRO A 31 7.67 24.77 -16.27
C PRO A 31 7.87 23.25 -16.11
N PRO A 32 9.08 22.74 -16.37
CA PRO A 32 9.35 21.31 -16.25
C PRO A 32 9.19 20.87 -14.78
N SER A 33 8.41 19.82 -14.57
CA SER A 33 8.37 19.12 -13.29
C SER A 33 9.74 18.49 -13.04
N ASN A 34 10.43 18.94 -11.99
CA ASN A 34 11.63 18.30 -11.48
C ASN A 34 11.26 16.87 -11.03
N THR A 35 11.39 15.92 -11.93
CA THR A 35 11.39 14.49 -11.62
C THR A 35 12.77 14.19 -11.03
N THR A 36 12.91 14.40 -9.73
CA THR A 36 14.07 13.92 -8.99
C THR A 36 14.20 12.42 -9.25
N SER A 37 15.34 12.03 -9.82
CA SER A 37 15.79 10.64 -10.03
C SER A 37 16.05 9.97 -8.68
N GLN A 38 15.02 9.80 -7.87
CA GLN A 38 15.10 9.06 -6.63
C GLN A 38 14.87 7.58 -6.92
N ILE A 39 15.77 6.76 -6.41
CA ILE A 39 15.58 5.31 -6.33
C ILE A 39 14.23 5.06 -5.64
N PRO A 40 13.37 4.18 -6.19
CA PRO A 40 12.09 3.92 -5.56
C PRO A 40 12.24 3.45 -4.11
N ALA A 41 11.36 3.92 -3.22
CA ALA A 41 11.45 3.67 -1.78
C ALA A 41 11.37 2.18 -1.37
N TRP A 42 10.94 1.29 -2.28
CA TRP A 42 10.91 -0.15 -2.05
C TRP A 42 12.24 -0.87 -2.40
N VAL A 43 13.18 -0.20 -3.06
CA VAL A 43 14.49 -0.78 -3.42
C VAL A 43 15.43 -0.78 -2.22
N GLN A 44 15.44 0.32 -1.46
CA GLN A 44 16.01 0.42 -0.12
C GLN A 44 14.87 0.92 0.76
N PRO A 45 14.32 0.08 1.67
CA PRO A 45 13.08 0.38 2.39
C PRO A 45 13.27 1.60 3.30
N ASP A 46 13.03 2.79 2.74
CA ASP A 46 12.78 3.99 3.50
C ASP A 46 11.31 3.96 3.88
N LEU A 47 11.02 3.26 4.98
CA LEU A 47 9.66 3.08 5.48
C LEU A 47 8.98 4.42 5.76
N THR A 48 9.72 5.49 6.04
CA THR A 48 9.17 6.83 6.29
C THR A 48 8.51 7.44 5.05
N ARG A 49 8.87 6.95 3.85
CA ARG A 49 8.24 7.32 2.57
C ARG A 49 7.12 6.37 2.15
N LEU A 50 7.00 5.22 2.78
CA LEU A 50 6.06 4.15 2.42
C LEU A 50 4.87 4.07 3.37
N MET A 51 5.08 4.31 4.66
CA MET A 51 4.07 4.18 5.70
C MET A 51 4.20 5.21 6.81
N HIS A 52 3.09 5.40 7.50
CA HIS A 52 3.04 6.12 8.77
C HIS A 52 2.34 5.24 9.81
N VAL A 53 2.89 5.20 11.03
CA VAL A 53 2.26 4.53 12.17
C VAL A 53 1.43 5.56 12.94
N GLU A 54 0.11 5.41 12.89
CA GLU A 54 -0.81 6.16 13.73
C GLU A 54 -0.87 5.50 15.11
N ARG A 55 -0.33 6.18 16.13
CA ARG A 55 -0.36 5.70 17.52
C ARG A 55 -1.58 6.27 18.24
N ASN A 56 -2.59 5.44 18.45
CA ASN A 56 -3.77 5.82 19.19
C ASN A 56 -3.67 5.38 20.66
N PRO A 57 -4.35 6.06 21.60
CA PRO A 57 -4.48 5.58 22.98
C PRO A 57 -5.19 4.23 23.05
N GLY A 58 -4.83 3.40 24.03
CA GLY A 58 -5.44 2.08 24.26
C GLY A 58 -4.61 0.91 23.72
N ALA A 59 -4.96 -0.30 24.15
CA ALA A 59 -4.29 -1.51 23.67
C ALA A 59 -4.74 -1.84 22.24
N PHE A 60 -3.79 -2.19 21.37
CA PHE A 60 -4.04 -2.64 19.99
C PHE A 60 -4.76 -1.61 19.08
N THR A 61 -4.68 -0.32 19.42
CA THR A 61 -5.33 0.75 18.64
C THR A 61 -4.38 1.45 17.65
N SER A 62 -3.08 1.16 17.72
CA SER A 62 -2.12 1.64 16.73
C SER A 62 -2.35 0.95 15.39
N ARG A 63 -2.17 1.68 14.29
CA ARG A 63 -2.30 1.12 12.94
C ARG A 63 -1.30 1.71 11.97
N SER A 64 -0.99 0.94 10.94
CA SER A 64 -0.10 1.34 9.86
C SER A 64 -0.90 1.85 8.66
N VAL A 65 -0.53 2.99 8.11
CA VAL A 65 -1.23 3.64 6.98
C VAL A 65 -0.27 3.81 5.81
N SER A 66 -0.74 3.49 4.60
CA SER A 66 0.04 3.66 3.37
C SER A 66 0.25 5.13 3.03
N LEU A 67 1.47 5.49 2.64
CA LEU A 67 1.80 6.81 2.08
C LEU A 67 1.88 6.81 0.56
N VAL A 68 1.71 5.65 -0.09
CA VAL A 68 1.93 5.45 -1.52
C VAL A 68 0.75 4.76 -2.21
N ASN A 69 0.67 4.91 -3.52
CA ASN A 69 -0.20 4.10 -4.37
C ASN A 69 0.65 3.02 -5.05
N LEU A 70 0.22 1.76 -5.01
CA LEU A 70 0.91 0.64 -5.64
C LEU A 70 -0.12 -0.30 -6.30
N PRO A 71 0.18 -0.85 -7.50
CA PRO A 71 -0.69 -1.83 -8.12
C PRO A 71 -0.65 -3.19 -7.38
N PRO A 72 -1.62 -4.08 -7.62
CA PRO A 72 -1.56 -5.46 -7.13
C PRO A 72 -0.24 -6.14 -7.45
N GLY A 73 0.27 -6.94 -6.51
CA GLY A 73 1.52 -7.69 -6.67
C GLY A 73 2.82 -6.89 -6.57
N ALA A 74 2.76 -5.56 -6.52
CA ALA A 74 3.93 -4.73 -6.36
C ALA A 74 4.63 -4.98 -5.01
N VAL A 75 5.96 -4.88 -4.99
CA VAL A 75 6.72 -4.89 -3.73
C VAL A 75 6.44 -3.59 -2.99
N PHE A 76 5.92 -3.72 -1.77
CA PHE A 76 5.73 -2.60 -0.85
C PHE A 76 7.04 -2.28 -0.12
N ALA A 77 7.64 -3.28 0.53
CA ALA A 77 8.90 -3.14 1.27
C ALA A 77 9.71 -4.45 1.24
N ARG A 78 11.01 -4.35 1.47
CA ARG A 78 11.91 -5.49 1.71
C ARG A 78 12.21 -5.61 3.21
N ILE A 79 12.37 -6.83 3.72
CA ILE A 79 12.79 -7.11 5.10
C ILE A 79 14.31 -7.24 5.09
N THR A 80 15.02 -6.26 5.65
CA THR A 80 16.48 -6.13 5.43
C THR A 80 17.35 -6.33 6.66
N ASN A 81 16.79 -6.28 7.88
CA ASN A 81 17.57 -6.46 9.12
C ASN A 81 16.83 -7.29 10.18
N PRO A 82 16.27 -8.47 9.83
CA PRO A 82 15.61 -9.30 10.81
C PRO A 82 16.63 -9.95 11.76
N THR A 83 16.22 -10.21 12.99
CA THR A 83 17.00 -11.01 13.94
C THR A 83 16.18 -12.19 14.44
N PRO A 84 16.78 -13.37 14.67
CA PRO A 84 16.08 -14.48 15.31
C PRO A 84 15.44 -14.07 16.63
N ALA A 85 14.26 -14.60 16.91
CA ALA A 85 13.48 -14.26 18.08
C ALA A 85 12.84 -15.49 18.71
N THR A 86 12.58 -15.40 20.01
CA THR A 86 11.60 -16.29 20.65
C THR A 86 10.20 -15.89 20.22
N VAL A 87 9.27 -16.85 20.21
CA VAL A 87 7.86 -16.58 19.90
C VAL A 87 7.33 -15.50 20.84
N ALA A 88 6.88 -14.39 20.25
CA ALA A 88 6.33 -13.23 20.93
C ALA A 88 5.25 -12.58 20.06
N TYR A 89 4.44 -11.70 20.66
CA TYR A 89 3.40 -10.94 19.93
C TYR A 89 3.98 -10.08 18.79
N SER A 90 5.20 -9.58 18.93
CA SER A 90 5.93 -8.78 17.92
C SER A 90 6.65 -9.62 16.86
N SER A 91 6.87 -10.91 17.14
CA SER A 91 7.66 -11.77 16.27
C SER A 91 6.83 -12.29 15.09
N VAL A 92 7.49 -12.62 13.99
CA VAL A 92 6.88 -13.24 12.81
C VAL A 92 7.50 -14.61 12.55
N GLN A 93 6.67 -15.63 12.35
CA GLN A 93 7.12 -16.96 11.95
C GLN A 93 7.55 -16.97 10.48
N VAL A 94 8.79 -17.39 10.23
CA VAL A 94 9.40 -17.44 8.88
C VAL A 94 9.80 -18.86 8.46
N GLY A 95 9.61 -19.83 9.35
CA GLY A 95 9.85 -21.24 9.12
C GLY A 95 9.20 -22.06 10.23
N ARG A 96 9.27 -23.39 10.13
CA ARG A 96 8.66 -24.30 11.12
C ARG A 96 9.02 -23.95 12.57
N ASP A 97 10.31 -23.80 12.84
CA ASP A 97 10.85 -23.57 14.19
C ASP A 97 11.61 -22.23 14.29
N LEU A 98 11.32 -21.28 13.40
CA LEU A 98 12.02 -20.00 13.33
C LEU A 98 11.06 -18.81 13.34
N HIS A 99 11.24 -17.97 14.36
CA HIS A 99 10.65 -16.64 14.45
C HIS A 99 11.73 -15.57 14.33
N ILE A 100 11.32 -14.39 13.87
CA ILE A 100 12.18 -13.20 13.80
C ILE A 100 11.50 -11.99 14.42
N GLU A 101 12.31 -11.03 14.85
CA GLU A 101 11.91 -9.63 15.01
C GLU A 101 12.20 -8.88 13.71
N LEU A 102 11.25 -8.06 13.25
CA LEU A 102 11.40 -7.24 12.04
C LEU A 102 12.32 -6.03 12.26
N ASN A 103 12.52 -5.62 13.52
CA ASN A 103 13.37 -4.49 13.92
C ASN A 103 13.04 -3.15 13.23
N CYS A 104 11.78 -2.96 12.84
CA CYS A 104 11.31 -1.74 12.18
C CYS A 104 9.77 -1.59 12.28
N ASP A 105 9.25 -0.48 11.77
CA ASP A 105 7.82 -0.11 11.87
C ASP A 105 6.86 -1.09 11.18
N LEU A 106 7.35 -2.03 10.37
CA LEU A 106 6.55 -3.11 9.79
C LEU A 106 5.84 -3.97 10.85
N VAL A 107 6.34 -3.98 12.09
CA VAL A 107 5.71 -4.65 13.25
C VAL A 107 4.32 -4.11 13.59
N TYR A 108 3.98 -2.89 13.16
CA TYR A 108 2.68 -2.27 13.40
C TYR A 108 1.64 -2.57 12.32
N ILE A 109 1.92 -3.47 11.36
CA ILE A 109 0.96 -3.88 10.34
C ILE A 109 -0.01 -4.89 10.96
N ASN A 110 -1.27 -4.49 11.09
CA ASN A 110 -2.29 -5.26 11.81
C ASN A 110 -2.86 -6.41 10.97
N HIS A 111 -3.66 -7.25 11.64
CA HIS A 111 -4.41 -8.32 10.99
C HIS A 111 -5.62 -7.78 10.20
N SER A 112 -5.91 -8.37 9.04
CA SER A 112 -7.23 -8.33 8.42
C SER A 112 -7.58 -9.65 7.73
N CYS A 113 -8.85 -10.06 7.80
CA CYS A 113 -9.37 -11.19 7.04
C CYS A 113 -9.54 -10.89 5.53
N LYS A 114 -9.39 -9.62 5.12
CA LYS A 114 -9.28 -9.16 3.73
C LYS A 114 -8.06 -8.24 3.64
N PRO A 115 -6.84 -8.79 3.66
CA PRO A 115 -5.60 -8.02 3.88
C PRO A 115 -5.22 -7.15 2.67
N SER A 116 -4.57 -6.01 2.88
CA SER A 116 -3.99 -5.22 1.79
C SER A 116 -2.63 -5.74 1.32
N LEU A 117 -1.91 -6.43 2.20
CA LEU A 117 -0.55 -6.90 2.00
C LEU A 117 -0.40 -8.41 2.20
N VAL A 118 0.67 -8.94 1.62
CA VAL A 118 1.18 -10.30 1.78
C VAL A 118 2.61 -10.22 2.31
N PHE A 119 2.89 -11.02 3.33
CA PHE A 119 4.23 -11.19 3.88
C PHE A 119 4.86 -12.44 3.23
N ASP A 120 5.67 -12.23 2.20
CA ASP A 120 6.40 -13.28 1.49
C ASP A 120 7.77 -13.54 2.15
N MET A 121 7.78 -14.48 3.10
CA MET A 121 8.97 -14.80 3.91
C MET A 121 10.00 -15.62 3.12
N GLN A 122 9.60 -16.23 2.01
CA GLN A 122 10.54 -16.92 1.12
C GLN A 122 11.41 -15.91 0.35
N LYS A 123 10.84 -14.77 -0.02
CA LYS A 123 11.55 -13.69 -0.74
C LYS A 123 12.05 -12.56 0.16
N TRP A 124 11.68 -12.56 1.44
CA TRP A 124 11.94 -11.45 2.37
C TRP A 124 11.32 -10.13 1.87
N GLU A 125 10.10 -10.22 1.35
CA GLU A 125 9.36 -9.11 0.73
C GLU A 125 7.96 -9.00 1.34
N ILE A 126 7.49 -7.77 1.48
CA ILE A 126 6.08 -7.46 1.71
C ILE A 126 5.53 -6.93 0.39
N ARG A 127 4.45 -7.53 -0.09
CA ARG A 127 3.87 -7.27 -1.40
C ARG A 127 2.42 -6.85 -1.27
N VAL A 128 1.94 -6.02 -2.18
CA VAL A 128 0.50 -5.76 -2.31
C VAL A 128 -0.19 -7.04 -2.78
N ARG A 129 -1.31 -7.38 -2.14
CA ARG A 129 -2.08 -8.58 -2.48
C ARG A 129 -2.43 -8.61 -3.98
N GLU A 130 -2.19 -9.74 -4.65
CA GLU A 130 -2.32 -9.85 -6.11
C GLU A 130 -3.78 -9.87 -6.60
N ASP A 131 -4.69 -10.48 -5.84
CA ASP A 131 -6.13 -10.57 -6.12
C ASP A 131 -6.92 -9.39 -5.52
N GLY A 132 -6.28 -8.22 -5.41
CA GLY A 132 -6.88 -6.99 -4.87
C GLY A 132 -6.96 -5.86 -5.88
N GLU A 133 -7.44 -4.71 -5.40
CA GLU A 133 -7.55 -3.46 -6.17
C GLU A 133 -6.24 -2.64 -6.18
N GLY A 134 -5.18 -3.19 -5.58
CA GLY A 134 -3.94 -2.48 -5.27
C GLY A 134 -4.01 -1.82 -3.89
N LEU A 135 -3.02 -0.97 -3.63
CA LEU A 135 -2.89 -0.20 -2.41
C LEU A 135 -2.97 1.29 -2.75
N LYS A 136 -3.78 2.04 -2.01
CA LYS A 136 -3.88 3.50 -2.14
C LYS A 136 -3.26 4.20 -0.95
N LYS A 137 -2.81 5.43 -1.16
CA LYS A 137 -2.40 6.31 -0.06
C LYS A 137 -3.59 6.54 0.88
N GLY A 138 -3.36 6.37 2.18
CA GLY A 138 -4.38 6.45 3.21
C GLY A 138 -5.04 5.11 3.54
N ASP A 139 -4.82 4.06 2.76
CA ASP A 139 -5.30 2.72 3.10
C ASP A 139 -4.56 2.18 4.33
N GLU A 140 -5.29 1.44 5.16
CA GLU A 140 -4.66 0.70 6.26
C GLU A 140 -3.85 -0.47 5.71
N LEU A 141 -2.62 -0.60 6.21
CA LEU A 141 -1.73 -1.71 5.92
C LEU A 141 -2.09 -2.87 6.83
N THR A 142 -2.53 -3.97 6.24
CA THR A 142 -2.92 -5.18 6.98
C THR A 142 -2.48 -6.43 6.25
N PHE A 143 -2.19 -7.50 7.00
CA PHE A 143 -1.93 -8.82 6.44
C PHE A 143 -2.71 -9.91 7.17
N PHE A 144 -2.81 -11.09 6.57
CA PHE A 144 -3.52 -12.21 7.18
C PHE A 144 -2.55 -13.00 8.07
N TYR A 145 -2.57 -12.77 9.38
CA TYR A 145 -1.60 -13.39 10.31
C TYR A 145 -1.43 -14.92 10.15
N PRO A 146 -2.50 -15.73 9.96
CA PRO A 146 -2.33 -17.16 9.72
C PRO A 146 -1.57 -17.54 8.42
N SER A 147 -1.24 -16.58 7.55
CA SER A 147 -0.34 -16.80 6.40
C SER A 147 1.12 -16.96 6.81
N THR A 148 1.50 -16.47 7.99
CA THR A 148 2.84 -16.67 8.59
C THR A 148 2.75 -17.54 9.83
N GLU A 149 1.72 -17.36 10.66
CA GLU A 149 1.64 -17.96 12.00
C GLU A 149 0.86 -19.28 12.01
N TRP A 150 1.54 -20.37 12.38
CA TRP A 150 0.91 -21.66 12.62
C TRP A 150 0.02 -21.63 13.85
N SER A 151 0.50 -21.03 14.93
CA SER A 151 -0.20 -20.83 16.19
C SER A 151 0.15 -19.45 16.73
N MET A 152 -0.86 -18.64 17.01
CA MET A 152 -0.67 -17.36 17.67
C MET A 152 -0.27 -17.61 19.13
N THR A 153 0.78 -16.95 19.61
CA THR A 153 1.11 -16.97 21.05
C THR A 153 0.03 -16.30 21.91
N GLN A 154 -0.73 -15.38 21.31
CA GLN A 154 -1.83 -14.66 21.93
C GLN A 154 -2.97 -14.57 20.90
N PRO A 155 -3.93 -15.51 20.93
CA PRO A 155 -5.16 -15.40 20.15
C PRO A 155 -5.93 -14.12 20.48
N PHE A 156 -6.69 -13.62 19.51
CA PHE A 156 -7.45 -12.38 19.67
C PHE A 156 -8.75 -12.37 18.86
N GLU A 157 -9.72 -11.57 19.29
CA GLU A 157 -10.93 -11.26 18.52
C GLU A 157 -10.60 -10.28 17.39
N CYS A 158 -10.92 -10.64 16.15
CA CYS A 158 -10.65 -9.84 14.98
C CYS A 158 -11.63 -8.66 14.87
N LEU A 159 -11.07 -7.46 14.80
CA LEU A 159 -11.82 -6.21 14.67
C LEU A 159 -11.79 -5.63 13.25
N CYS A 160 -11.44 -6.43 12.23
CA CYS A 160 -11.30 -5.94 10.86
C CYS A 160 -12.63 -5.53 10.19
N LYS A 161 -13.78 -5.96 10.73
CA LYS A 161 -15.14 -5.63 10.26
C LYS A 161 -15.42 -5.95 8.78
N THR A 162 -14.60 -6.78 8.15
CA THR A 162 -14.82 -7.23 6.77
C THR A 162 -16.01 -8.20 6.72
N GLY A 163 -16.73 -8.25 5.58
CA GLY A 163 -17.88 -9.16 5.40
C GLY A 163 -17.52 -10.65 5.48
N GLU A 164 -16.23 -11.00 5.36
CA GLU A 164 -15.71 -12.36 5.47
C GLU A 164 -14.84 -12.54 6.73
N CYS A 165 -15.06 -11.73 7.76
CA CYS A 165 -14.32 -11.80 9.02
C CYS A 165 -14.39 -13.21 9.63
N ARG A 166 -13.26 -13.67 10.17
CA ARG A 166 -13.14 -15.00 10.77
C ARG A 166 -13.42 -15.05 12.27
N GLY A 167 -13.77 -13.90 12.87
CA GLY A 167 -14.02 -13.81 14.30
C GLY A 167 -12.70 -13.90 15.07
N GLU A 168 -12.44 -15.01 15.74
CA GLU A 168 -11.22 -15.21 16.52
C GLU A 168 -10.04 -15.69 15.64
N ILE A 169 -8.84 -15.12 15.85
CA ILE A 169 -7.61 -15.51 15.15
C ILE A 169 -6.69 -16.26 16.10
N LYS A 170 -6.46 -17.55 15.80
CA LYS A 170 -5.61 -18.46 16.60
C LYS A 170 -4.36 -18.97 15.88
N GLY A 171 -4.23 -18.70 14.58
CA GLY A 171 -3.18 -19.24 13.72
C GLY A 171 -3.72 -20.26 12.73
N ALA A 172 -2.89 -20.70 11.79
CA ALA A 172 -3.32 -21.59 10.70
C ALA A 172 -3.75 -22.98 11.18
N LYS A 173 -3.14 -23.49 12.26
CA LYS A 173 -3.41 -24.83 12.81
C LYS A 173 -4.89 -25.07 13.11
N ASP A 174 -5.58 -24.04 13.60
CA ASP A 174 -6.97 -24.15 14.07
C ASP A 174 -8.00 -23.71 13.02
N MET A 175 -7.56 -23.44 11.78
CA MET A 175 -8.44 -23.04 10.68
C MET A 175 -8.69 -24.19 9.69
N PRO A 176 -9.92 -24.32 9.14
CA PRO A 176 -10.19 -25.27 8.07
C PRO A 176 -9.36 -24.97 6.82
N VAL A 177 -8.81 -26.01 6.18
CA VAL A 177 -8.01 -25.87 4.95
C VAL A 177 -8.77 -25.11 3.86
N GLN A 178 -10.06 -25.38 3.69
CA GLN A 178 -10.86 -24.73 2.65
C GLN A 178 -10.98 -23.21 2.88
N THR A 179 -10.85 -22.76 4.12
CA THR A 179 -10.75 -21.32 4.44
C THR A 179 -9.36 -20.79 4.10
N LEU A 180 -8.31 -21.51 4.49
CA LEU A 180 -6.91 -21.09 4.27
C LEU A 180 -6.53 -21.04 2.78
N ARG A 181 -7.09 -21.92 1.94
CA ARG A 181 -6.90 -21.94 0.47
C ARG A 181 -7.36 -20.66 -0.24
N LYS A 182 -8.12 -19.80 0.43
CA LYS A 182 -8.54 -18.49 -0.09
C LYS A 182 -7.47 -17.40 0.12
N TYR A 183 -6.41 -17.72 0.84
CA TYR A 183 -5.34 -16.79 1.18
C TYR A 183 -4.04 -17.26 0.55
N TRP A 184 -3.16 -16.29 0.30
CA TRP A 184 -1.76 -16.60 0.09
C TRP A 184 -1.15 -17.06 1.42
N LEU A 185 -0.43 -18.17 1.41
CA LEU A 185 0.23 -18.75 2.58
C LEU A 185 1.73 -18.87 2.31
N ASN A 186 2.54 -18.68 3.35
CA ASN A 186 3.94 -19.04 3.24
C ASN A 186 4.12 -20.55 3.16
N ARG A 187 5.15 -20.99 2.44
CA ARG A 187 5.49 -22.40 2.27
C ARG A 187 5.53 -23.20 3.57
N HIS A 188 6.08 -22.65 4.66
CA HIS A 188 6.15 -23.38 5.93
C HIS A 188 4.77 -23.67 6.51
N ILE A 189 3.79 -22.78 6.28
CA ILE A 189 2.40 -23.01 6.68
C ILE A 189 1.77 -24.09 5.80
N GLU A 190 1.98 -24.05 4.48
CA GLU A 190 1.48 -25.09 3.58
C GLU A 190 2.02 -26.48 3.93
N GLU A 191 3.31 -26.59 4.23
CA GLU A 191 3.96 -27.83 4.66
C GLU A 191 3.36 -28.34 5.99
N MET A 192 3.19 -27.46 6.98
CA MET A 192 2.56 -27.81 8.26
C MET A 192 1.09 -28.24 8.12
N LEU A 193 0.33 -27.63 7.20
CA LEU A 193 -1.04 -28.04 6.90
C LEU A 193 -1.07 -29.42 6.24
N ALA A 194 -0.18 -29.67 5.27
CA ALA A 194 -0.10 -30.97 4.60
C ALA A 194 0.20 -32.12 5.57
N GLU A 195 1.05 -31.90 6.57
CA GLU A 195 1.30 -32.89 7.62
C GLU A 195 0.10 -33.09 8.55
N ARG A 196 -0.53 -32.00 8.99
CA ARG A 196 -1.73 -32.05 9.85
C ARG A 196 -2.85 -32.87 9.20
N ASP A 197 -3.06 -32.68 7.91
CA ASP A 197 -4.20 -33.25 7.18
C ASP A 197 -3.86 -34.54 6.42
N GLY A 198 -2.58 -34.79 6.14
CA GLY A 198 -2.08 -36.01 5.49
C GLY A 198 -1.75 -37.15 6.46
N GLY A 199 -1.71 -36.88 7.77
CA GLY A 199 -1.55 -37.88 8.82
C GLY A 199 -2.82 -38.69 9.15
N SER A 200 -3.80 -38.74 8.24
CA SER A 200 -5.05 -39.53 8.37
C SER A 200 -4.99 -40.83 7.58
#